data_AF-A0A3D5I2Q3-F1
#
_entry.id   AF-A0A3D5I2Q3-F1
#
_cell.length_a   1.000
_cell.length_b   1.000
_cell.length_c   1.000
_cell.angle_alpha   90.00
_cell.angle_beta   90.00
_cell.angle_gamma   90.00
#
_symmetry.space_group_name_H-M   'P 1'
#
loop_
_entity.id
_entity.type
_entity.pdbx_description
1 polymer ?
#
loop_
_entity_poly.entity_id
_entity_poly.type
_entity_poly.pdbx_seq_one_letter_code
_entity_poly.pdbx_strand_id
1 'polypeptide(L)'
;MVPLLLLSIAVAAVGVDRLRFWRRLGSPTDRRWRLVENQLLEGSSPTGVPTSSPVGHLMRQLTAADGPAARQLELQLILQSQAAAMARGERILEAAAALGPLLGLLGTVTGLIRTFAALGREVGAASMDRVALGISEVLVSTATGILVALFAMVVLKINMAYRSSYLALLERLALSFERNTHQLVCRG
;
A
#
# COMPACT_ATOMS: atom_id res chain seq x y z
N MET A 1 -8.67 -24.99 -2.37
CA MET A 1 -8.19 -24.22 -3.54
C MET A 1 -9.03 -22.97 -3.82
N VAL A 2 -10.36 -23.05 -3.89
CA VAL A 2 -11.23 -21.87 -4.16
C VAL A 2 -10.98 -20.66 -3.24
N PRO A 3 -10.82 -20.81 -1.90
CA PRO A 3 -10.56 -19.65 -1.03
C PRO A 3 -9.22 -18.96 -1.32
N LEU A 4 -8.20 -19.75 -1.66
CA LEU A 4 -6.86 -19.27 -2.00
C LEU A 4 -6.85 -18.52 -3.34
N LEU A 5 -7.64 -18.99 -4.30
CA LEU A 5 -7.81 -18.36 -5.61
C LEU A 5 -8.49 -16.99 -5.48
N LEU A 6 -9.56 -16.91 -4.68
CA LEU A 6 -10.24 -15.63 -4.38
C LEU A 6 -9.30 -14.64 -3.68
N LEU A 7 -8.53 -15.10 -2.70
CA LEU A 7 -7.54 -14.27 -2.02
C LEU A 7 -6.47 -13.75 -3.00
N SER A 8 -5.97 -14.61 -3.88
CA SER A 8 -4.96 -14.26 -4.90
C SER A 8 -5.48 -13.19 -5.87
N ILE A 9 -6.72 -13.32 -6.35
CA ILE A 9 -7.37 -12.33 -7.22
C ILE A 9 -7.53 -10.99 -6.50
N ALA A 10 -7.96 -11.00 -5.23
CA ALA A 10 -8.09 -9.78 -4.44
C ALA A 10 -6.74 -9.07 -4.25
N VAL A 11 -5.67 -9.82 -3.94
CA VAL A 11 -4.30 -9.26 -3.82
C VAL A 11 -3.85 -8.65 -5.14
N ALA A 12 -4.05 -9.35 -6.26
CA ALA A 12 -3.68 -8.84 -7.58
C ALA A 12 -4.47 -7.57 -7.95
N ALA A 13 -5.78 -7.56 -7.71
CA ALA A 13 -6.64 -6.41 -8.00
C ALA A 13 -6.22 -5.16 -7.19
N VAL A 14 -6.00 -5.31 -5.87
CA VAL A 14 -5.54 -4.19 -5.03
C VAL A 14 -4.11 -3.80 -5.40
N GLY A 15 -3.23 -4.75 -5.71
CA GLY A 15 -1.87 -4.46 -6.13
C GLY A 15 -1.81 -3.64 -7.43
N VAL A 16 -2.64 -3.97 -8.41
CA VAL A 16 -2.75 -3.21 -9.67
C VAL A 16 -3.33 -1.82 -9.44
N ASP A 17 -4.39 -1.70 -8.62
CA ASP A 17 -4.97 -0.41 -8.24
C ASP A 17 -3.93 0.50 -7.58
N ARG A 18 -3.20 -0.03 -6.60
CA ARG A 18 -2.14 0.70 -5.88
C ARG A 18 -0.98 1.08 -6.79
N LEU A 19 -0.51 0.14 -7.62
CA LEU A 19 0.57 0.43 -8.56
C LEU A 19 0.17 1.52 -9.56
N ARG A 20 -1.08 1.50 -10.06
CA ARG A 20 -1.60 2.56 -10.93
C ARG A 20 -1.74 3.88 -10.20
N PHE A 21 -2.23 3.89 -8.96
CA PHE A 21 -2.33 5.09 -8.13
C PHE A 21 -0.96 5.77 -7.97
N TRP A 22 0.07 5.02 -7.55
CA TRP A 22 1.41 5.57 -7.39
C TRP A 22 2.04 6.01 -8.72
N ARG A 23 1.86 5.24 -9.80
CA ARG A 23 2.33 5.65 -11.12
C ARG A 23 1.66 6.93 -11.63
N ARG A 24 0.41 7.20 -11.22
CA ARG A 24 -0.30 8.46 -11.52
C ARG A 24 0.16 9.63 -10.65
N LEU A 25 0.44 9.39 -9.36
CA LEU A 25 0.93 10.43 -8.44
C LEU A 25 2.37 10.86 -8.72
N GLY A 26 3.15 10.01 -9.41
CA GLY A 26 4.57 10.23 -9.68
C GLY A 26 5.47 9.61 -8.61
N SER A 27 6.78 9.81 -8.72
CA SER A 27 7.71 9.45 -7.65
C SER A 27 7.89 10.65 -6.72
N PRO A 28 8.00 10.46 -5.38
CA PRO A 28 8.34 11.55 -4.48
C PRO A 28 9.79 12.03 -4.69
N THR A 29 10.63 11.22 -5.35
CA THR A 29 12.01 11.58 -5.76
C THR A 29 12.05 12.35 -7.09
N ASP A 30 10.90 12.56 -7.73
CA ASP A 30 10.85 13.25 -9.01
C ASP A 30 11.42 14.68 -8.88
N ARG A 31 12.21 15.09 -9.88
CA ARG A 31 12.92 16.38 -9.91
C ARG A 31 11.94 17.56 -9.80
N ARG A 32 10.69 17.33 -10.21
CA ARG A 32 9.57 18.25 -10.08
C ARG A 32 9.38 18.78 -8.66
N TRP A 33 9.50 17.93 -7.63
CA TRP A 33 9.28 18.36 -6.24
C TRP A 33 10.37 19.29 -5.73
N ARG A 34 11.61 19.11 -6.19
CA ARG A 34 12.70 20.04 -5.88
C ARG A 34 12.49 21.41 -6.53
N LEU A 35 11.90 21.45 -7.74
CA LEU A 35 11.57 22.70 -8.42
C LEU A 35 10.46 23.45 -7.69
N VAL A 36 9.42 22.73 -7.26
CA VAL A 36 8.32 23.30 -6.46
C VAL A 36 8.82 23.82 -5.12
N GLU A 37 9.68 23.05 -4.43
CA GLU A 37 10.31 23.49 -3.18
C GLU A 37 11.12 24.78 -3.39
N ASN A 38 11.97 24.84 -4.42
CA ASN A 38 12.74 26.05 -4.73
C ASN A 38 11.84 27.26 -5.04
N GLN A 39 10.76 27.09 -5.82
CA GLN A 39 9.82 28.16 -6.13
C GLN A 39 9.10 28.69 -4.88
N LEU A 40 8.71 27.78 -3.98
CA LEU A 40 8.11 28.15 -2.70
C LEU A 40 9.09 28.89 -1.79
N LEU A 41 10.39 28.54 -1.82
CA LEU A 41 11.42 29.27 -1.09
C LEU A 41 11.66 30.67 -1.67
N GLU A 42 11.54 30.82 -3.00
CA GLU A 42 11.68 32.10 -3.72
C GLU A 42 10.44 33.01 -3.59
N GLY A 43 9.35 32.56 -2.94
CA GLY A 43 8.11 33.32 -2.81
C GLY A 43 7.26 33.36 -4.07
N SER A 44 7.60 32.54 -5.05
CA SER A 44 6.84 32.39 -6.29
C SER A 44 5.70 31.40 -6.11
N SER A 45 4.59 31.63 -6.84
CA SER A 45 3.53 30.63 -6.92
C SER A 45 4.04 29.37 -7.63
N PRO A 46 3.84 28.17 -7.06
CA PRO A 46 4.38 26.95 -7.63
C PRO A 46 3.76 26.67 -9.00
N THR A 47 4.59 26.68 -10.05
CA THR A 47 4.19 26.39 -11.43
C THR A 47 4.40 24.91 -11.75
N GLY A 48 3.44 24.30 -12.44
CA GLY A 48 3.50 22.88 -12.81
C GLY A 48 2.97 21.88 -11.78
N VAL A 49 2.39 22.37 -10.66
CA VAL A 49 1.64 21.53 -9.73
C VAL A 49 0.18 21.46 -10.18
N PRO A 50 -0.36 20.28 -10.55
CA PRO A 50 -1.77 20.16 -10.89
C PRO A 50 -2.61 20.56 -9.67
N THR A 51 -3.63 21.40 -9.87
CA THR A 51 -4.52 21.82 -8.77
C THR A 51 -5.29 20.65 -8.16
N SER A 52 -5.53 19.60 -8.94
CA SER A 52 -6.12 18.34 -8.50
C SER A 52 -5.15 17.42 -7.75
N SER A 53 -3.86 17.77 -7.70
CA SER A 53 -2.88 17.00 -6.94
C SER A 53 -3.05 17.30 -5.44
N PRO A 54 -2.68 16.36 -4.56
CA PRO A 54 -2.81 16.58 -3.12
C PRO A 54 -1.95 17.75 -2.60
N VAL A 55 -0.84 18.07 -3.27
CA VAL A 55 -0.01 19.25 -3.00
C VAL A 55 -0.71 20.53 -3.43
N GLY A 56 -1.36 20.54 -4.60
CA GLY A 56 -2.12 21.71 -5.08
C GLY A 56 -3.31 22.04 -4.19
N HIS A 57 -4.03 21.02 -3.72
CA HIS A 57 -5.11 21.18 -2.74
C HIS A 57 -4.59 21.74 -1.41
N LEU A 58 -3.48 21.20 -0.90
CA LEU A 58 -2.84 21.69 0.33
C LEU A 58 -2.46 23.17 0.21
N MET A 59 -1.76 23.55 -0.84
CA MET A 59 -1.31 24.94 -1.05
C MET A 59 -2.49 25.92 -1.15
N ARG A 60 -3.59 25.53 -1.82
CA ARG A 60 -4.79 26.37 -1.92
C ARG A 60 -5.49 26.57 -0.58
N GLN A 61 -5.52 25.55 0.28
CA GLN A 61 -6.14 25.66 1.61
C GLN A 61 -5.26 26.50 2.55
N LEU A 62 -3.95 26.24 2.58
CA LEU A 62 -3.02 27.02 3.42
C LEU A 62 -2.96 28.52 3.06
N THR A 63 -3.19 28.87 1.79
CA THR A 63 -3.29 30.26 1.33
C THR A 63 -4.61 30.92 1.68
N ALA A 64 -5.68 30.15 1.85
CA ALA A 64 -7.01 30.65 2.25
C ALA A 64 -7.18 30.76 3.77
N ALA A 65 -6.34 30.08 4.56
CA ALA A 65 -6.39 30.11 6.01
C ALA A 65 -5.88 31.45 6.59
N ASP A 66 -6.76 32.11 7.35
CA ASP A 66 -6.46 33.35 8.06
C ASP A 66 -5.78 33.08 9.42
N GLY A 67 -4.48 33.33 9.46
CA GLY A 67 -3.66 33.26 10.68
C GLY A 67 -2.93 31.93 10.90
N PRO A 68 -1.84 31.94 11.70
CA PRO A 68 -0.94 30.79 11.86
C PRO A 68 -1.62 29.59 12.55
N ALA A 69 -2.46 29.84 13.56
CA ALA A 69 -3.16 28.78 14.28
C ALA A 69 -4.18 28.03 13.41
N ALA A 70 -4.95 28.76 12.59
CA ALA A 70 -5.89 28.16 11.64
C ALA A 70 -5.16 27.33 10.57
N ARG A 71 -4.06 27.85 10.05
CA ARG A 71 -3.22 27.17 9.04
C ARG A 71 -2.63 25.86 9.56
N GLN A 72 -2.17 25.82 10.83
CA GLN A 72 -1.66 24.59 11.45
C GLN A 72 -2.75 23.53 11.64
N LEU A 73 -3.95 23.93 12.07
CA LEU A 73 -5.08 23.03 12.21
C LEU A 73 -5.50 22.44 10.86
N GLU A 74 -5.62 23.28 9.82
CA GLU A 74 -5.94 22.83 8.46
C GLU A 74 -4.88 21.88 7.93
N LEU A 75 -3.59 22.20 8.09
CA LEU A 75 -2.50 21.33 7.69
C LEU A 75 -2.65 19.92 8.28
N GLN A 76 -2.89 19.81 9.59
CA GLN A 76 -3.07 18.52 10.26
C GLN A 76 -4.25 17.74 9.69
N LEU A 77 -5.40 18.39 9.50
CA LEU A 77 -6.59 17.76 8.92
C LEU A 77 -6.34 17.26 7.49
N ILE A 78 -5.65 18.05 6.68
CA ILE A 78 -5.31 17.70 5.30
C ILE A 78 -4.35 16.51 5.28
N LEU A 79 -3.26 16.55 6.06
CA LEU A 79 -2.31 15.44 6.14
C LEU A 79 -2.97 14.15 6.60
N GLN A 80 -3.85 14.20 7.61
CA GLN A 80 -4.60 13.04 8.07
C GLN A 80 -5.53 12.48 6.99
N SER A 81 -6.30 13.34 6.31
CA SER A 81 -7.22 12.92 5.25
C SER A 81 -6.48 12.29 4.06
N GLN A 82 -5.33 12.87 3.67
CA GLN A 82 -4.48 12.35 2.62
C GLN A 82 -3.83 11.02 3.02
N ALA A 83 -3.34 10.91 4.25
CA ALA A 83 -2.79 9.66 4.78
C ALA A 83 -3.82 8.53 4.73
N ALA A 84 -5.06 8.80 5.15
CA ALA A 84 -6.16 7.83 5.09
C ALA A 84 -6.49 7.44 3.64
N ALA A 85 -6.53 8.39 2.71
CA ALA A 85 -6.79 8.12 1.30
C ALA A 85 -5.71 7.23 0.65
N MET A 86 -4.44 7.45 1.01
CA MET A 86 -3.28 6.67 0.55
C MET A 86 -3.23 5.27 1.16
N ALA A 87 -3.66 5.13 2.43
CA ALA A 87 -3.70 3.86 3.15
C ALA A 87 -4.84 2.91 2.74
N ARG A 88 -5.73 3.34 1.83
CA ARG A 88 -6.80 2.47 1.31
C ARG A 88 -6.23 1.15 0.77
N GLY A 89 -6.92 0.05 1.02
CA GLY A 89 -6.50 -1.28 0.57
C GLY A 89 -5.35 -1.92 1.36
N GLU A 90 -4.59 -1.19 2.18
CA GLU A 90 -3.51 -1.77 3.01
C GLU A 90 -4.02 -2.89 3.90
N ARG A 91 -5.20 -2.71 4.52
CA ARG A 91 -5.85 -3.72 5.37
C ARG A 91 -6.11 -5.06 4.66
N ILE A 92 -6.44 -5.01 3.37
CA ILE A 92 -6.69 -6.24 2.59
C ILE A 92 -5.37 -6.97 2.34
N LEU A 93 -4.30 -6.22 2.05
CA LEU A 93 -2.96 -6.79 1.85
C LEU A 93 -2.40 -7.36 3.16
N GLU A 94 -2.58 -6.67 4.28
CA GLU A 94 -2.22 -7.16 5.61
C GLU A 94 -2.96 -8.46 5.93
N ALA A 95 -4.27 -8.49 5.72
CA ALA A 95 -5.08 -9.68 5.90
C ALA A 95 -4.60 -10.82 4.99
N ALA A 96 -4.33 -10.56 3.71
CA ALA A 96 -3.86 -11.59 2.79
C ALA A 96 -2.45 -12.11 3.13
N ALA A 97 -1.55 -11.25 3.59
CA ALA A 97 -0.22 -11.63 4.05
C ALA A 97 -0.29 -12.52 5.31
N ALA A 98 -1.23 -12.25 6.22
CA ALA A 98 -1.42 -13.04 7.44
C ALA A 98 -2.21 -14.34 7.19
N LEU A 99 -3.28 -14.30 6.40
CA LEU A 99 -4.19 -15.42 6.18
C LEU A 99 -3.72 -16.37 5.07
N GLY A 100 -2.95 -15.88 4.09
CA GLY A 100 -2.46 -16.68 2.96
C GLY A 100 -1.74 -17.98 3.37
N PRO A 101 -0.76 -17.93 4.29
CA PRO A 101 -0.05 -19.13 4.74
C PRO A 101 -0.95 -20.06 5.55
N LEU A 102 -1.86 -19.51 6.36
CA LEU A 102 -2.82 -20.28 7.16
C LEU A 102 -3.82 -21.03 6.28
N LEU A 103 -4.29 -20.40 5.19
CA LEU A 103 -5.16 -21.05 4.20
C LEU A 103 -4.41 -22.14 3.43
N GLY A 104 -3.13 -21.92 3.12
CA GLY A 104 -2.26 -22.93 2.52
C GLY A 104 -2.14 -24.17 3.39
N LEU A 105 -1.82 -23.97 4.68
CA LEU A 105 -1.73 -25.01 5.71
C LEU A 105 -3.08 -25.73 5.92
N LEU A 106 -4.20 -25.01 5.96
CA LEU A 106 -5.51 -25.64 6.05
C LEU A 106 -5.79 -26.57 4.86
N GLY A 107 -5.37 -26.14 3.66
CA GLY A 107 -5.45 -26.96 2.46
C GLY A 107 -4.64 -28.26 2.57
N THR A 108 -3.45 -28.21 3.20
CA THR A 108 -2.65 -29.43 3.39
C THR A 108 -3.22 -30.36 4.43
N VAL A 109 -3.68 -29.84 5.56
CA VAL A 109 -4.31 -30.64 6.61
C VAL A 109 -5.55 -31.35 6.05
N THR A 110 -6.44 -30.62 5.38
CA THR A 110 -7.66 -31.21 4.81
C THR A 110 -7.38 -32.20 3.69
N GLY A 111 -6.34 -31.96 2.88
CA GLY A 111 -5.93 -32.88 1.82
C GLY A 111 -5.28 -34.15 2.38
N LEU A 112 -4.39 -34.04 3.37
CA LEU A 112 -3.78 -35.19 4.04
C LEU A 112 -4.83 -36.08 4.70
N ILE A 113 -5.86 -35.50 5.35
CA ILE A 113 -6.98 -36.27 5.91
C ILE A 113 -7.66 -37.12 4.83
N ARG A 114 -7.88 -36.58 3.62
CA ARG A 114 -8.48 -37.32 2.50
C ARG A 114 -7.55 -38.41 1.98
N THR A 115 -6.27 -38.11 1.81
CA THR A 115 -5.26 -39.08 1.35
C THR A 115 -5.16 -40.28 2.30
N PHE A 116 -5.13 -40.04 3.62
CA PHE A 116 -5.10 -41.13 4.61
C PHE A 116 -6.45 -41.87 4.75
N ALA A 117 -7.58 -41.19 4.57
CA ALA A 117 -8.89 -41.85 4.57
C ALA A 117 -9.08 -42.81 3.38
N ALA A 118 -8.45 -42.52 2.23
CA ALA A 118 -8.46 -43.40 1.06
C ALA A 118 -7.62 -44.66 1.28
N LEU A 119 -6.47 -44.53 1.96
CA LEU A 119 -5.63 -45.67 2.35
C LEU A 119 -6.36 -46.70 3.21
N GLY A 120 -7.18 -46.26 4.15
CA GLY A 120 -7.95 -47.16 5.02
C GLY A 120 -8.94 -48.07 4.29
N ARG A 121 -9.19 -47.82 2.98
CA ARG A 121 -10.11 -48.59 2.14
C ARG A 121 -9.41 -49.53 1.15
N GLU A 122 -8.11 -49.37 0.88
CA GLU A 122 -7.37 -50.15 -0.11
C GLU A 122 -6.03 -50.66 0.46
N VAL A 123 -5.79 -51.98 0.41
CA VAL A 123 -4.57 -52.61 0.94
C VAL A 123 -3.75 -53.19 -0.22
N GLY A 124 -2.50 -52.71 -0.42
CA GLY A 124 -1.55 -53.25 -1.41
C GLY A 124 -0.51 -52.22 -1.89
N ALA A 125 0.53 -52.63 -2.63
CA ALA A 125 1.61 -51.72 -3.09
C ALA A 125 1.10 -50.53 -3.95
N ALA A 126 0.02 -50.72 -4.70
CA ALA A 126 -0.64 -49.64 -5.46
C ALA A 126 -1.26 -48.55 -4.58
N SER A 127 -1.42 -48.78 -3.26
CA SER A 127 -1.90 -47.76 -2.32
C SER A 127 -0.79 -46.82 -1.84
N MET A 128 0.47 -47.27 -1.81
CA MET A 128 1.63 -46.43 -1.45
C MET A 128 1.91 -45.35 -2.51
N ASP A 129 1.88 -45.69 -3.80
CA ASP A 129 2.11 -44.72 -4.88
C ASP A 129 1.03 -43.62 -4.91
N ARG A 130 -0.24 -43.99 -4.68
CA ARG A 130 -1.34 -43.02 -4.61
C ARG A 130 -1.18 -42.05 -3.44
N VAL A 131 -0.63 -42.51 -2.32
CA VAL A 131 -0.36 -41.66 -1.15
C VAL A 131 0.74 -40.68 -1.44
N ALA A 132 1.84 -41.14 -2.04
CA ALA A 132 2.94 -40.27 -2.42
C ALA A 132 2.45 -39.14 -3.36
N LEU A 133 1.61 -39.48 -4.35
CA LEU A 133 0.96 -38.50 -5.22
C LEU A 133 0.04 -37.54 -4.44
N GLY A 134 -0.79 -38.05 -3.53
CA GLY A 134 -1.68 -37.23 -2.71
C GLY A 134 -0.93 -36.28 -1.77
N ILE A 135 0.22 -36.69 -1.23
CA ILE A 135 1.11 -35.84 -0.43
C ILE A 135 1.74 -34.74 -1.30
N SER A 136 2.19 -35.08 -2.51
CA SER A 136 2.75 -34.10 -3.44
C SER A 136 1.74 -33.00 -3.81
N GLU A 137 0.50 -33.38 -4.13
CA GLU A 137 -0.56 -32.44 -4.50
C GLU A 137 -0.86 -31.45 -3.38
N VAL A 138 -0.95 -31.92 -2.13
CA VAL A 138 -1.26 -31.04 -1.01
C VAL A 138 -0.12 -30.05 -0.72
N LEU A 139 1.15 -30.43 -0.90
CA LEU A 139 2.28 -29.51 -0.70
C LEU A 139 2.22 -28.28 -1.62
N VAL A 140 1.63 -28.42 -2.81
CA VAL A 140 1.38 -27.30 -3.72
C VAL A 140 0.46 -26.25 -3.09
N SER A 141 -0.49 -26.66 -2.23
CA SER A 141 -1.37 -25.73 -1.47
C SER A 141 -0.58 -24.79 -0.58
N THR A 142 0.38 -25.32 0.19
CA THR A 142 1.24 -24.51 1.07
C THR A 142 2.12 -23.58 0.25
N ALA A 143 2.79 -24.10 -0.79
CA ALA A 143 3.65 -23.31 -1.65
C ALA A 143 2.88 -22.12 -2.25
N THR A 144 1.66 -22.36 -2.73
CA THR A 144 0.78 -21.32 -3.28
C THR A 144 0.36 -20.31 -2.21
N GLY A 145 0.00 -20.76 -1.00
CA GLY A 145 -0.39 -19.86 0.10
C GLY A 145 0.74 -18.94 0.55
N ILE A 146 1.97 -19.46 0.62
CA ILE A 146 3.16 -18.66 0.92
C ILE A 146 3.44 -17.67 -0.21
N LEU A 147 3.34 -18.09 -1.48
CA LEU A 147 3.58 -17.23 -2.62
C LEU A 147 2.63 -16.02 -2.63
N VAL A 148 1.33 -16.25 -2.42
CA VAL A 148 0.34 -15.16 -2.35
C VAL A 148 0.62 -14.22 -1.19
N ALA A 149 0.97 -14.75 -0.02
CA ALA A 149 1.32 -13.96 1.16
C ALA A 149 2.56 -13.09 0.93
N LEU A 150 3.58 -13.66 0.28
CA LEU A 150 4.81 -12.95 -0.08
C LEU A 150 4.51 -11.78 -1.02
N PHE A 151 3.72 -12.01 -2.08
CA PHE A 151 3.31 -10.95 -2.99
C PHE A 151 2.53 -9.84 -2.27
N ALA A 152 1.56 -10.20 -1.42
CA ALA A 152 0.80 -9.23 -0.64
C ALA A 152 1.71 -8.37 0.26
N MET A 153 2.67 -9.00 0.94
CA MET A 153 3.63 -8.31 1.81
C MET A 153 4.53 -7.35 1.03
N VAL A 154 5.06 -7.76 -0.13
CA VAL A 154 5.90 -6.89 -0.97
C VAL A 154 5.14 -5.65 -1.40
N VAL A 155 3.91 -5.81 -1.90
CA VAL A 155 3.08 -4.68 -2.33
C VAL A 155 2.74 -3.77 -1.15
N LEU A 156 2.45 -4.34 0.03
CA LEU A 156 2.17 -3.57 1.24
C LEU A 156 3.36 -2.71 1.65
N LYS A 157 4.56 -3.29 1.70
CA LYS A 157 5.79 -2.57 2.06
C LYS A 157 6.11 -1.46 1.08
N ILE A 158 5.93 -1.70 -0.21
CA ILE A 158 6.09 -0.67 -1.24
C ILE A 158 5.09 0.47 -1.00
N ASN A 159 3.81 0.16 -0.78
CA ASN A 159 2.77 1.18 -0.53
C ASN A 159 3.08 2.01 0.72
N MET A 160 3.48 1.37 1.82
CA MET A 160 3.88 2.04 3.06
C MET A 160 5.08 2.97 2.84
N ALA A 161 6.10 2.54 2.09
CA ALA A 161 7.28 3.34 1.78
C ALA A 161 6.96 4.56 0.92
N TYR A 162 6.09 4.42 -0.09
CA TYR A 162 5.64 5.55 -0.87
C TYR A 162 4.79 6.51 -0.03
N ARG A 163 3.86 5.99 0.79
CA ARG A 163 3.00 6.80 1.67
C ARG A 163 3.81 7.65 2.65
N SER A 164 4.77 7.04 3.35
CA SER A 164 5.62 7.78 4.31
C SER A 164 6.46 8.86 3.61
N SER A 165 7.02 8.54 2.44
CA SER A 165 7.81 9.49 1.64
C SER A 165 6.97 10.66 1.15
N TYR A 166 5.74 10.42 0.70
CA TYR A 166 4.83 11.46 0.23
C TYR A 166 4.30 12.36 1.34
N LEU A 167 3.96 11.78 2.50
CA LEU A 167 3.53 12.58 3.66
C LEU A 167 4.66 13.47 4.17
N ALA A 168 5.88 12.95 4.25
CA ALA A 168 7.05 13.74 4.61
C ALA A 168 7.31 14.88 3.63
N LEU A 169 7.07 14.66 2.33
CA LEU A 169 7.17 15.71 1.31
C LEU A 169 6.12 16.82 1.54
N LEU A 170 4.85 16.45 1.77
CA LEU A 170 3.78 17.42 2.02
C LEU A 170 4.07 18.29 3.25
N GLU A 171 4.54 17.68 4.32
CA GLU A 171 4.91 18.37 5.55
C GLU A 171 6.07 19.34 5.32
N ARG A 172 7.12 18.92 4.59
CA ARG A 172 8.23 19.81 4.21
C ARG A 172 7.78 21.01 3.40
N LEU A 173 6.90 20.80 2.42
CA LEU A 173 6.37 21.89 1.58
C LEU A 173 5.47 22.84 2.38
N ALA A 174 4.70 22.32 3.34
CA ALA A 174 3.89 23.15 4.23
C ALA A 174 4.76 24.04 5.12
N LEU A 175 5.81 23.47 5.72
CA LEU A 175 6.75 24.19 6.57
C LEU A 175 7.56 25.24 5.78
N SER A 176 7.95 24.93 4.54
CA SER A 176 8.66 25.90 3.69
C SER A 176 7.75 27.09 3.32
N PHE A 177 6.47 26.83 3.06
CA PHE A 177 5.47 27.87 2.83
C PHE A 177 5.27 28.77 4.06
N GLU A 178 5.10 28.17 5.24
CA GLU A 178 4.93 28.91 6.50
C GLU A 178 6.12 29.81 6.80
N ARG A 179 7.35 29.28 6.64
CA ARG A 179 8.59 30.03 6.83
C ARG A 179 8.70 31.24 5.90
N ASN A 180 8.25 31.10 4.65
CA ASN A 180 8.27 32.20 3.69
C ASN A 180 7.21 33.28 4.03
N THR A 181 5.99 32.88 4.39
CA THR A 181 4.98 33.85 4.83
C THR A 181 5.43 34.67 6.05
N HIS A 182 6.15 34.07 7.00
CA HIS A 182 6.73 34.81 8.12
C HIS A 182 7.79 35.84 7.68
N GLN A 183 8.65 35.52 6.69
CA GLN A 183 9.66 36.46 6.20
C GLN A 183 9.06 37.65 5.46
N LEU A 184 7.97 37.43 4.71
CA LEU A 184 7.25 38.49 4.00
C LEU A 184 6.54 39.45 4.98
N VAL A 185 5.95 38.93 6.06
CA VAL A 185 5.29 39.74 7.10
C VAL A 185 6.28 40.55 7.92
N CYS A 186 7.48 40.03 8.24
CA CYS A 186 8.50 40.78 8.99
C CYS A 186 9.26 41.84 8.16
N ARG A 187 9.04 41.89 6.84
CA ARG A 187 9.71 42.84 5.92
C ARG A 187 8.83 44.00 5.46
N GLY A 188 7.52 43.93 5.65
CA GLY A 188 6.55 44.99 5.33
C GLY A 188 6.19 45.82 6.54
#